data_AF-A0A939ABA0-F1
#
_entry.id   AF-A0A939ABA0-F1
#
_cell.length_a   1.000
_cell.length_b   1.000
_cell.length_c   1.000
_cell.angle_alpha   90.00
_cell.angle_beta   90.00
_cell.angle_gamma   90.00
#
_symmetry.space_group_name_H-M   'P 1'
#
loop_
_entity.id
_entity.type
_entity.pdbx_description
1 polymer ?
#
loop_
_entity_poly.entity_id
_entity_poly.type
_entity_poly.pdbx_seq_one_letter_code
_entity_poly.pdbx_strand_id
1 'polypeptide(L)' 'MFAIFHLGLPDVFPPSDLGIRKAVTRMLGAVELLSPAQVAAAGDRWAPLRTVATWYLWRSLGTVTIG' A
#
# COMPACT_ATOMS: atom_id res chain seq x y z
N MET A 1 -6.89 8.82 1.29
CA MET A 1 -8.14 8.10 0.92
C MET A 1 -9.03 8.92 -0.03
N PHE A 2 -9.41 10.17 0.28
CA PHE A 2 -10.21 11.02 -0.62
C PHE A 2 -9.65 11.11 -2.06
N ALA A 3 -8.34 11.35 -2.18
CA ALA A 3 -7.64 11.41 -3.46
C ALA A 3 -7.82 10.15 -4.34
N ILE A 4 -7.89 8.96 -3.73
CA ILE A 4 -8.04 7.69 -4.45
C ILE A 4 -9.50 7.43 -4.79
N PHE A 5 -10.40 7.52 -3.80
CA PHE A 5 -11.77 7.04 -3.96
C PHE A 5 -12.77 8.08 -4.49
N HIS A 6 -12.48 9.37 -4.35
CA HIS A 6 -13.39 10.45 -4.74
C HIS A 6 -12.84 11.30 -5.88
N LEU A 7 -11.51 11.52 -5.90
CA LEU A 7 -10.86 12.27 -6.98
C LEU A 7 -10.32 11.38 -8.10
N GLY A 8 -10.20 10.07 -7.88
CA GLY A 8 -9.69 9.14 -8.89
C GLY A 8 -8.24 9.41 -9.30
N LEU A 9 -7.42 10.01 -8.43
CA LEU A 9 -6.04 10.34 -8.78
C LEU A 9 -5.22 9.05 -9.02
N PRO A 10 -4.50 8.93 -10.15
CA PRO A 10 -3.85 7.68 -10.55
C PRO A 10 -2.55 7.40 -9.78
N ASP A 11 -1.98 8.41 -9.14
CA ASP A 11 -0.62 8.34 -8.58
C ASP A 11 -0.55 8.74 -7.09
N VAL A 12 -1.29 8.00 -6.25
CA VAL A 12 -1.34 8.23 -4.80
C VAL A 12 -0.86 7.00 -4.07
N PHE A 13 0.08 7.20 -3.14
CA PHE A 13 0.57 6.16 -2.23
C PHE A 13 0.43 6.63 -0.78
N PRO A 14 -0.24 5.88 0.12
CA PRO A 14 -0.44 6.29 1.52
C PRO A 14 0.51 5.52 2.47
N PRO A 15 1.77 5.94 2.65
CA PRO A 15 2.77 5.19 3.42
C PRO A 15 2.48 5.08 4.92
N SER A 16 1.62 5.95 5.47
CA SER A 16 1.20 5.91 6.88
C SER A 16 0.01 4.98 7.11
N ASP A 17 -0.62 4.45 6.06
CA ASP A 17 -1.72 3.50 6.19
C ASP A 17 -1.23 2.17 6.78
N LEU A 18 -1.82 1.71 7.88
CA LEU A 18 -1.37 0.50 8.57
C LEU A 18 -1.49 -0.75 7.68
N GLY A 19 -2.51 -0.83 6.83
CA GLY A 19 -2.68 -1.91 5.85
C GLY A 19 -1.53 -1.91 4.85
N ILE A 20 -1.23 -0.76 4.24
CA ILE A 20 -0.09 -0.63 3.31
C ILE A 20 1.24 -0.95 4.01
N ARG A 21 1.47 -0.45 5.22
CA ARG A 21 2.69 -0.77 5.98
C ARG A 21 2.83 -2.27 6.21
N LYS A 22 1.76 -2.96 6.62
CA LYS A 22 1.76 -4.42 6.79
C LYS A 22 2.00 -5.16 5.47
N ALA A 23 1.34 -4.73 4.40
CA ALA A 23 1.46 -5.36 3.08
C ALA A 23 2.88 -5.24 2.53
N VAL A 24 3.47 -4.05 2.60
CA VAL A 24 4.85 -3.80 2.15
C VAL A 24 5.85 -4.54 3.02
N THR A 25 5.66 -4.55 4.34
CA THR A 25 6.51 -5.31 5.29
C THR A 25 6.52 -6.80 4.91
N ARG A 26 5.34 -7.40 4.71
CA ARG A 26 5.20 -8.80 4.30
C ARG A 26 5.84 -9.06 2.92
N MET A 27 5.59 -8.18 1.96
CA MET A 27 6.12 -8.30 0.60
C MET A 27 7.65 -8.23 0.56
N LEU A 28 8.28 -7.43 1.42
CA LEU A 28 9.73 -7.32 1.53
C LEU A 28 10.35 -8.37 2.47
N GLY A 29 9.53 -9.23 3.09
CA GLY A 29 10.02 -10.25 4.04
C GLY A 29 10.65 -9.66 5.30
N ALA A 30 10.31 -8.43 5.66
CA ALA A 30 10.85 -7.78 6.86
C ALA A 30 10.22 -8.36 8.13
N VAL A 31 11.05 -8.54 9.17
CA VAL A 31 10.61 -9.09 10.47
C VAL A 31 9.79 -8.06 11.26
N GLU A 32 10.19 -6.79 11.19
CA GLU A 32 9.54 -5.68 11.89
C GLU A 32 8.71 -4.81 10.94
N LEU A 33 7.68 -4.17 11.47
CA LEU A 33 6.82 -3.27 10.72
C LEU A 33 7.62 -2.05 10.22
N LEU A 34 7.75 -1.93 8.90
CA LEU A 34 8.48 -0.85 8.27
C LEU A 34 7.90 0.52 8.63
N SER A 35 8.77 1.51 8.81
CA SER A 35 8.39 2.91 9.06
C SER A 35 7.70 3.52 7.83
N PRO A 36 6.88 4.59 8.00
CA PRO A 36 6.28 5.28 6.85
C PRO A 36 7.32 5.75 5.82
N ALA A 37 8.50 6.18 6.25
CA ALA A 37 9.57 6.60 5.34
C ALA A 37 10.09 5.44 4.45
N GLN A 38 10.33 4.27 5.05
CA GLN A 38 10.75 3.07 4.31
C GLN A 38 9.67 2.60 3.33
N VAL A 39 8.40 2.66 3.77
CA VAL A 39 7.26 2.30 2.94
C VAL A 39 7.10 3.29 1.79
N ALA A 40 7.25 4.59 2.02
CA ALA A 40 7.23 5.63 0.99
C ALA A 40 8.30 5.38 -0.09
N ALA A 41 9.54 5.07 0.31
CA ALA A 41 10.62 4.76 -0.63
C ALA A 41 10.33 3.49 -1.46
N ALA A 42 9.73 2.46 -0.86
CA ALA A 42 9.25 1.30 -1.61
C ALA A 42 8.12 1.66 -2.59
N GLY A 43 7.37 2.71 -2.29
CA GLY A 43 6.30 3.30 -3.09
C GLY A 43 6.75 3.84 -4.45
N ASP A 44 7.97 4.39 -4.52
CA ASP A 44 8.45 5.15 -5.68
C ASP A 44 8.60 4.28 -6.94
N ARG A 45 8.87 2.98 -6.78
CA ARG A 45 8.98 2.02 -7.89
C ARG A 45 7.68 1.79 -8.67
N TRP A 46 6.54 2.22 -8.12
CA TRP A 46 5.24 2.07 -8.76
C TRP A 46 4.72 3.36 -9.40
N ALA A 47 5.49 4.44 -9.35
CA ALA A 47 5.16 5.63 -10.11
C ALA A 47 5.16 5.32 -11.64
N PRO A 48 4.26 5.94 -12.43
CA PRO A 48 3.27 6.95 -12.06
C PRO A 48 1.89 6.35 -11.70
N LEU A 49 1.81 5.06 -11.34
CA LEU A 49 0.55 4.35 -11.07
C LEU A 49 0.48 3.84 -9.62
N ARG A 50 0.95 4.64 -8.67
CA ARG A 50 1.02 4.23 -7.26
C ARG A 50 -0.34 3.90 -6.65
N THR A 51 -1.43 4.46 -7.18
CA THR A 51 -2.79 4.10 -6.75
C THR A 51 -3.09 2.63 -7.06
N VAL A 52 -2.66 2.10 -8.22
CA VAL A 52 -2.85 0.69 -8.59
C VAL A 52 -2.10 -0.22 -7.61
N ALA A 53 -0.85 0.10 -7.30
CA ALA A 53 -0.09 -0.66 -6.31
C ALA A 53 -0.77 -0.66 -4.93
N THR A 54 -1.29 0.48 -4.50
CA THR A 54 -2.05 0.62 -3.24
C THR A 54 -3.23 -0.37 -3.19
N TRP A 55 -4.02 -0.48 -4.27
CA TRP A 55 -5.13 -1.44 -4.35
C TRP A 55 -4.68 -2.90 -4.19
N TYR A 56 -3.62 -3.30 -4.90
CA TYR A 56 -3.09 -4.66 -4.83
C TYR A 56 -2.49 -4.99 -3.47
N LEU A 57 -1.80 -4.02 -2.84
CA LEU A 57 -1.24 -4.19 -1.50
C LEU A 57 -2.34 -4.42 -0.46
N TRP A 58 -3.44 -3.66 -0.49
CA TRP A 58 -4.57 -3.93 0.41
C TRP A 58 -5.16 -5.31 0.20
N ARG A 59 -5.35 -5.74 -1.06
CA ARG A 59 -5.86 -7.09 -1.37
C ARG A 59 -4.91 -8.21 -0.96
N SER A 60 -3.59 -7.95 -0.99
CA SER A 60 -2.56 -8.95 -0.65
C SER A 60 -2.61 -9.41 0.81
N LEU A 61 -3.20 -8.62 1.70
CA LEU A 61 -3.39 -8.98 3.10
C LEU A 61 -4.47 -10.06 3.30
N GLY A 62 -5.25 -10.34 2.26
CA GLY A 62 -6.37 -11.27 2.30
C GLY A 62 -7.56 -10.70 3.08
N THR A 63 -8.75 -11.01 2.59
CA THR A 63 -9.94 -11.12 3.43
C THR A 63 -10.18 -12.61 3.62
N VAL A 64 -10.32 -13.09 4.86
CA VAL A 64 -10.95 -14.40 5.08
C VAL A 64 -12.38 -14.25 4.54
N THR A 65 -12.64 -14.80 3.36
CA THR A 65 -14.02 -14.94 2.87
C THR A 65 -14.65 -16.00 3.76
N ILE A 66 -15.46 -15.57 4.72
CA ILE A 66 -16.34 -16.47 5.46
C ILE A 66 -17.46 -16.81 4.48
N GLY A 67 -17.33 -17.96 3.83
CA GLY A 67 -18.40 -18.59 3.07
C GLY A 67 -19.38 -19.31 4.01
#